data_AF-A0A399PES8-F1
#
_entry.id   AF-A0A399PES8-F1
#
_cell.length_a   1.000
_cell.length_b   1.000
_cell.length_c   1.000
_cell.angle_alpha   90.00
_cell.angle_beta   90.00
_cell.angle_gamma   90.00
#
_symmetry.space_group_name_H-M   'P 1'
#
loop_
_entity.id
_entity.type
_entity.pdbx_description
1 polymer ?
#
loop_
_entity_poly.entity_id
_entity_poly.type
_entity_poly.pdbx_seq_one_letter_code
_entity_poly.pdbx_strand_id
1 'polypeptide(L)'
;MRAFRARPDGTVAAHLEPHEVAMLRGLLGELRGILDEGSAPGGAADGAAPSPVVERLLPDAYPDDAESSAEFRRFTASDLTEAKAANATAVEATLAEADARGAGR
;
A
#
# COMPACT_ATOMS: atom_id res chain seq x y z
N MET A 1 14.45 9.01 -15.93
CA MET A 1 13.08 8.99 -16.51
C MET A 1 12.16 9.82 -15.62
N ARG A 2 11.31 10.71 -16.18
CA ARG A 2 10.20 11.32 -15.43
C ARG A 2 8.90 10.63 -15.87
N ALA A 3 8.65 9.45 -15.30
CA ALA A 3 7.43 8.67 -15.54
C ALA A 3 6.16 9.36 -14.98
N PHE A 4 6.35 10.31 -14.06
CA PHE A 4 5.28 11.06 -13.40
C PHE A 4 5.39 12.56 -13.70
N ARG A 5 4.25 13.18 -13.97
CA ARG A 5 4.12 14.62 -14.22
C ARG A 5 3.03 15.22 -13.33
N ALA A 6 3.42 16.17 -12.50
CA ALA A 6 2.48 17.02 -11.78
C ALA A 6 1.69 17.90 -12.76
N ARG A 7 0.40 18.07 -12.49
CA ARG A 7 -0.52 18.93 -13.24
C ARG A 7 -0.91 20.15 -12.40
N PRO A 8 -1.29 21.28 -13.04
CA PRO A 8 -1.68 22.50 -12.32
C PRO A 8 -2.92 22.34 -11.43
N ASP A 9 -3.75 21.33 -11.67
CA ASP A 9 -4.93 20.97 -10.88
C ASP A 9 -4.59 20.19 -9.59
N GLY A 10 -3.30 20.02 -9.28
CA GLY A 10 -2.81 19.28 -8.12
C GLY A 10 -2.74 17.77 -8.32
N THR A 11 -3.13 17.24 -9.48
CA THR A 11 -3.04 15.80 -9.78
C THR A 11 -1.66 15.40 -10.31
N VAL A 12 -1.36 14.11 -10.27
CA VAL A 12 -0.17 13.52 -10.89
C VAL A 12 -0.61 12.57 -11.99
N ALA A 13 -0.02 12.70 -13.17
CA ALA A 13 -0.25 11.80 -14.29
C ALA A 13 0.98 10.93 -14.55
N ALA A 14 0.75 9.68 -14.88
CA ALA A 14 1.77 8.75 -15.38
C ALA A 14 1.34 8.18 -16.73
N HIS A 15 2.31 7.80 -17.55
CA HIS A 15 2.07 6.96 -18.71
C HIS A 15 2.59 5.57 -18.40
N LEU A 16 1.71 4.57 -18.48
CA LEU A 16 2.03 3.17 -18.21
C LEU A 16 1.66 2.34 -19.43
N GLU A 17 2.54 1.43 -19.81
CA GLU A 17 2.25 0.44 -20.83
C GLU A 17 1.24 -0.62 -20.30
N PRO A 18 0.51 -1.32 -21.19
CA PRO A 18 -0.48 -2.32 -20.76
C PRO A 18 0.10 -3.39 -19.83
N HIS A 19 1.35 -3.80 -20.06
CA HIS A 19 2.02 -4.79 -19.23
C HIS A 19 2.40 -4.22 -17.85
N GLU A 20 2.75 -2.94 -17.76
CA GLU A 20 3.00 -2.25 -16.49
C GLU A 20 1.72 -2.09 -15.67
N VAL A 21 0.58 -1.78 -16.33
CA VAL A 21 -0.73 -1.75 -15.68
C VAL A 21 -1.10 -3.12 -15.11
N ALA A 22 -0.87 -4.19 -15.88
CA ALA A 22 -1.12 -5.56 -15.41
C ALA A 22 -0.25 -5.93 -14.20
N MET A 23 1.05 -5.60 -14.24
CA MET A 23 1.96 -5.80 -13.10
C MET A 23 1.51 -5.01 -11.87
N LEU A 24 1.17 -3.73 -12.04
CA LEU A 24 0.71 -2.87 -10.95
C LEU A 24 -0.56 -3.41 -10.29
N ARG A 25 -1.53 -3.91 -11.08
CA ARG A 25 -2.74 -4.56 -10.56
C ARG A 25 -2.44 -5.82 -9.75
N GLY A 26 -1.52 -6.66 -10.24
CA GLY A 26 -1.06 -7.84 -9.51
C GLY A 26 -0.48 -7.46 -8.14
N LEU A 27 0.46 -6.51 -8.14
CA LEU A 27 1.10 -6.00 -6.92
C LEU A 27 0.12 -5.37 -5.93
N LEU A 28 -0.90 -4.64 -6.42
CA LEU A 28 -1.94 -4.07 -5.56
C LEU A 28 -2.82 -5.16 -4.93
N GLY A 29 -3.14 -6.22 -5.69
CA GLY A 29 -3.84 -7.39 -5.15
C GLY A 29 -3.03 -8.13 -4.08
N GLU A 30 -1.75 -8.35 -4.34
CA GLU A 30 -0.81 -8.95 -3.36
C GLU A 30 -0.69 -8.08 -2.10
N LEU A 31 -0.53 -6.77 -2.24
CA LEU A 31 -0.47 -5.83 -1.13
C LEU A 31 -1.73 -5.91 -0.27
N ARG A 32 -2.92 -5.92 -0.87
CA ARG A 32 -4.19 -6.03 -0.13
C ARG A 32 -4.28 -7.35 0.63
N GLY A 33 -3.89 -8.46 0.02
CA GLY A 33 -3.82 -9.75 0.72
C GLY A 33 -2.92 -9.70 1.96
N ILE A 34 -1.76 -9.06 1.86
CA ILE A 34 -0.83 -8.90 2.98
C ILE A 34 -1.40 -7.98 4.08
N LEU A 35 -2.05 -6.88 3.71
CA LEU A 35 -2.67 -5.96 4.67
C LEU A 35 -3.86 -6.61 5.40
N ASP A 36 -4.65 -7.44 4.71
CA ASP A 36 -5.75 -8.19 5.29
C ASP A 36 -5.25 -9.27 6.26
N GLU A 37 -4.17 -9.97 5.92
CA GLU A 37 -3.49 -10.93 6.80
C GLU A 37 -2.91 -10.25 8.05
N GLY A 38 -2.23 -9.12 7.89
CA GLY A 38 -1.65 -8.35 8.99
C GLY A 38 -2.69 -7.72 9.94
N SER A 39 -3.91 -7.49 9.45
CA SER A 39 -5.04 -6.95 10.23
C SER A 39 -5.79 -8.02 11.02
N ALA A 40 -5.53 -9.31 10.77
CA ALA A 40 -6.27 -10.39 11.42
C ALA A 40 -6.01 -10.43 12.94
N PRO A 41 -7.05 -10.57 13.77
CA PRO A 41 -6.90 -10.68 15.22
C PRO A 41 -6.15 -11.97 15.57
N GLY A 42 -4.88 -11.83 15.95
CA GLY A 42 -3.99 -12.95 16.27
C GLY A 42 -2.58 -12.82 15.68
N GLY A 43 -2.40 -12.05 14.60
CA GLY A 43 -1.12 -11.96 13.86
C GLY A 43 0.07 -11.39 14.65
N ALA A 44 -0.20 -10.66 15.74
CA ALA A 44 0.81 -10.15 16.68
C ALA A 44 0.64 -10.68 18.12
N ALA A 45 -0.44 -11.42 18.41
CA ALA A 45 -0.78 -11.88 19.76
C ALA A 45 -0.25 -13.30 20.06
N ASP A 46 0.05 -14.11 19.03
CA ASP A 46 0.54 -15.49 19.18
C ASP A 46 2.08 -15.62 19.24
N GLY A 47 2.81 -14.51 19.41
CA GLY A 47 4.27 -14.53 19.55
C GLY A 47 5.03 -14.91 18.26
N ALA A 48 4.34 -15.04 17.14
CA ALA A 48 4.96 -15.16 15.83
C ALA A 48 5.57 -13.82 15.41
N ALA A 49 6.82 -13.83 14.96
CA ALA A 49 7.45 -12.64 14.39
C ALA A 49 6.67 -12.20 13.14
N PRO A 50 6.44 -10.89 12.93
CA PRO A 50 5.82 -10.40 11.71
C PRO A 50 6.62 -10.86 10.49
N SER A 51 5.94 -11.08 9.36
CA SER A 51 6.65 -11.44 8.14
C SER A 51 7.59 -10.29 7.73
N PRO A 52 8.73 -10.56 7.06
CA PRO A 52 9.63 -9.52 6.57
C PRO A 52 8.97 -8.54 5.59
N VAL A 53 7.80 -8.87 5.06
CA VAL A 53 7.01 -7.97 4.23
C VAL A 53 6.21 -7.00 5.10
N VAL A 54 5.59 -7.50 6.17
CA VAL A 54 4.84 -6.67 7.13
C VAL A 54 5.77 -5.69 7.85
N GLU A 55 6.98 -6.10 8.23
CA GLU A 55 7.99 -5.20 8.82
C GLU A 55 8.36 -4.04 7.90
N ARG A 56 8.47 -4.28 6.58
CA ARG A 56 8.73 -3.22 5.60
C ARG A 56 7.52 -2.30 5.39
N LEU A 57 6.32 -2.84 5.52
CA LEU A 57 5.10 -2.04 5.42
C LEU A 57 4.89 -1.19 6.69
N LEU A 58 5.20 -1.74 7.86
CA LEU A 58 5.01 -1.13 9.18
C LEU A 58 6.36 -1.05 9.90
N PRO A 59 7.26 -0.15 9.47
CA PRO A 59 8.62 -0.08 10.00
C PRO A 59 8.64 0.33 11.49
N ASP A 60 9.70 -0.07 12.17
CA ASP A 60 10.01 0.37 13.53
C ASP A 60 10.20 1.90 13.58
N ALA A 61 9.50 2.56 14.51
CA ALA A 61 9.72 3.97 14.78
C ALA A 61 11.00 4.22 15.57
N TYR A 62 11.42 3.24 16.38
CA TYR A 62 12.61 3.29 17.24
C TYR A 62 13.46 2.04 17.01
N PRO A 63 14.35 2.02 16.00
CA PRO A 63 15.11 0.81 15.63
C PRO A 63 15.98 0.21 16.74
N ASP A 64 16.42 1.04 17.68
CA ASP A 64 17.26 0.63 18.80
C ASP A 64 16.46 0.31 20.09
N ASP A 65 15.13 0.45 20.04
CA ASP A 65 14.23 0.24 21.18
C ASP A 65 13.00 -0.56 20.77
N ALA A 66 13.10 -1.88 20.96
CA ALA A 66 12.06 -2.83 20.59
C ALA A 66 10.78 -2.66 21.43
N GLU A 67 10.89 -2.21 22.69
CA GLU A 67 9.74 -2.00 23.58
C GLU A 67 8.94 -0.79 23.12
N SER A 68 9.62 0.35 22.93
CA SER A 68 8.99 1.57 22.41
C SER A 68 8.41 1.36 21.01
N SER A 69 9.09 0.60 20.14
CA SER A 69 8.56 0.25 18.82
C SER A 69 7.32 -0.63 18.90
N ALA A 70 7.24 -1.57 19.84
CA ALA A 70 6.05 -2.38 20.06
C ALA A 70 4.85 -1.55 20.56
N GLU A 71 5.08 -0.63 21.50
CA GLU A 71 4.06 0.30 21.99
C GLU A 71 3.58 1.24 20.86
N PHE A 72 4.50 1.79 20.08
CA PHE A 72 4.15 2.65 18.94
C PHE A 72 3.31 1.90 17.90
N ARG A 73 3.70 0.67 17.53
CA ARG A 73 2.92 -0.16 16.60
C ARG A 73 1.51 -0.43 17.13
N ARG A 74 1.36 -0.72 18.42
CA ARG A 74 0.05 -0.98 19.03
C ARG A 74 -0.95 0.15 18.78
N PHE A 75 -0.48 1.40 18.73
CA PHE A 75 -1.34 2.57 18.51
C PHE A 75 -1.45 3.02 17.05
N THR A 76 -0.50 2.65 16.18
CA THR A 76 -0.41 3.21 14.82
C THR A 76 -0.61 2.20 13.69
N ALA A 77 -0.46 0.89 13.96
CA ALA A 77 -0.49 -0.14 12.93
C ALA A 77 -1.83 -0.18 12.17
N SER A 78 -2.95 0.04 12.87
CA SER A 78 -4.28 0.11 12.26
C SER A 78 -4.37 1.27 11.27
N ASP A 79 -4.07 2.49 11.72
CA ASP A 79 -4.14 3.69 10.89
C ASP A 79 -3.19 3.63 9.69
N LEU A 80 -1.97 3.11 9.89
CA LEU A 80 -1.01 2.91 8.80
C LEU A 80 -1.49 1.88 7.77
N THR A 81 -2.14 0.82 8.23
CA THR A 81 -2.70 -0.22 7.37
C THR A 81 -3.90 0.32 6.57
N GLU A 82 -4.80 1.04 7.24
CA GLU A 82 -5.94 1.70 6.60
C GLU A 82 -5.48 2.71 5.55
N ALA A 83 -4.50 3.55 5.86
CA ALA A 83 -3.95 4.51 4.91
C ALA A 83 -3.34 3.84 3.67
N LYS A 84 -2.65 2.70 3.83
CA LYS A 84 -2.12 1.92 2.70
C LYS A 84 -3.23 1.31 1.86
N ALA A 85 -4.28 0.77 2.48
CA ALA A 85 -5.44 0.24 1.78
C ALA A 85 -6.20 1.33 0.99
N ALA A 86 -6.34 2.52 1.59
CA ALA A 86 -6.93 3.68 0.92
C ALA A 86 -6.10 4.11 -0.30
N ASN A 87 -4.77 4.15 -0.17
CA ASN A 87 -3.88 4.46 -1.29
C ASN A 87 -3.99 3.42 -2.42
N ALA A 88 -4.03 2.12 -2.10
CA ALA A 88 -4.22 1.07 -3.09
C ALA A 88 -5.55 1.24 -3.84
N THR A 89 -6.62 1.55 -3.10
CA THR A 89 -7.96 1.83 -3.66
C THR A 89 -7.93 3.04 -4.60
N ALA A 90 -7.24 4.12 -4.23
CA ALA A 90 -7.11 5.30 -5.07
C ALA A 90 -6.38 5.00 -6.40
N VAL A 91 -5.35 4.16 -6.37
CA VAL A 91 -4.64 3.72 -7.59
C VAL A 91 -5.54 2.86 -8.48
N GLU A 92 -6.24 1.87 -7.91
CA GLU A 92 -7.19 1.04 -8.67
C GLU A 92 -8.28 1.87 -9.34
N ALA A 93 -8.88 2.81 -8.61
CA ALA A 93 -9.88 3.73 -9.14
C ALA A 93 -9.31 4.57 -10.30
N THR A 94 -8.09 5.10 -10.14
CA THR A 94 -7.41 5.88 -11.19
C THR A 94 -7.20 5.06 -12.46
N LEU A 95 -6.79 3.79 -12.33
CA LEU A 95 -6.63 2.88 -13.47
C LEU A 95 -7.96 2.56 -14.15
N ALA A 96 -9.03 2.31 -13.37
CA ALA A 96 -10.36 2.04 -13.90
C ALA A 96 -10.92 3.24 -14.69
N GLU A 97 -10.72 4.47 -14.18
CA GLU A 97 -11.09 5.67 -14.92
C GLU A 97 -10.27 5.86 -16.20
N ALA A 98 -8.98 5.48 -16.19
CA ALA A 98 -8.14 5.54 -17.38
C ALA A 98 -8.62 4.56 -18.46
N ASP A 99 -8.97 3.32 -18.08
CA ASP A 99 -9.55 2.32 -18.97
C ASP A 99 -10.85 2.82 -19.60
N ALA A 100 -11.75 3.41 -18.80
CA ALA A 100 -13.01 3.96 -19.29
C ALA A 100 -12.81 5.10 -20.33
N ARG A 101 -11.79 5.94 -20.13
CA ARG A 101 -11.43 7.00 -21.10
C ARG A 101 -10.77 6.45 -22.37
N GLY A 102 -10.12 5.28 -22.28
CA GLY A 102 -9.49 4.59 -23.41
C GLY A 102 -10.49 3.81 -24.26
N ALA A 103 -11.48 3.16 -23.63
CA ALA A 103 -12.51 2.36 -24.30
C ALA A 103 -13.51 3.18 -25.16
N GLY A 104 -13.52 4.51 -25.00
CA GLY A 104 -14.34 5.43 -25.78
C GLY A 104 -13.67 6.04 -27.02
N ARG A 105 -12.47 5.57 -27.40
CA ARG A 105 -11.75 6.01 -28.62
C ARG A 105 -11.65 4.90 -29.65
#